data_AF-A0A398D5C0-F1
#
_entry.id   AF-A0A398D5C0-F1
#
_cell.length_a   1.000
_cell.length_b   1.000
_cell.length_c   1.000
_cell.angle_alpha   90.00
_cell.angle_beta   90.00
_cell.angle_gamma   90.00
#
_symmetry.space_group_name_H-M   'P 1'
#
loop_
_entity.id
_entity.type
_entity.pdbx_description
1 polymer ?
#
loop_
_entity_poly.entity_id
_entity_poly.type
_entity_poly.pdbx_seq_one_letter_code
_entity_poly.pdbx_strand_id
1 'polypeptide(L)'
;MADIQPQLTDRRPLVYIVGLSAKPHCEHLAPETQTGHIVEQIAQRLPSVRILKTNLVKTPPIDEQGRLRYPNQNEMQLGWNELQDELCRTAPNLLVTLGQQVSSFLRFQMGVQPTKPHLPSDFSCESYLLQSASCILSVHHPSFVYVYCRKDVDNYVANVVLSISSLVFKSGRNAETWSTKASWNSPTRSCDRSPSAMLHGRVQPLDGLIDDLPASQRAAVQVRIECCDTPRDTWKVVKCRGSGVLSARSAHPYCFANQLGFHTPCL
;
A
#
# COMPACT_ATOMS: atom_id res chain seq x y z
N MET A 1 -15.00 23.35 46.79
CA MET A 1 -14.90 23.20 45.33
C MET A 1 -13.79 22.21 45.10
N ALA A 2 -14.04 21.09 44.42
CA ALA A 2 -13.02 20.05 44.24
C ALA A 2 -12.13 20.39 43.04
N ASP A 3 -10.82 20.37 43.24
CA ASP A 3 -9.86 20.50 42.14
C ASP A 3 -9.99 19.30 41.20
N ILE A 4 -10.47 19.55 39.98
CA ILE A 4 -10.40 18.59 38.89
C ILE A 4 -8.99 18.71 38.30
N GLN A 5 -8.03 17.99 38.90
CA GLN A 5 -6.77 17.75 38.22
C GLN A 5 -7.05 17.04 36.90
N PRO A 6 -6.59 17.57 35.74
CA PRO A 6 -6.75 16.87 34.48
C PRO A 6 -5.94 15.59 34.55
N GLN A 7 -6.62 14.44 34.50
CA GLN A 7 -6.00 13.14 34.30
C GLN A 7 -5.08 13.25 33.08
N LEU A 8 -3.75 13.18 33.29
CA LEU A 8 -2.81 13.09 32.17
C LEU A 8 -3.11 11.79 31.44
N THR A 9 -3.86 11.90 30.34
CA THR A 9 -4.10 10.79 29.42
C THR A 9 -2.76 10.16 29.08
N ASP A 10 -2.63 8.84 29.27
CA ASP A 10 -1.46 8.03 28.93
C ASP A 10 -1.21 8.06 27.41
N ARG A 11 -0.62 9.16 26.91
CA ARG A 11 -0.34 9.41 25.49
C ARG A 11 0.93 8.69 25.05
N ARG A 12 1.08 7.42 25.44
CA ARG A 12 2.05 6.52 24.81
C ARG A 12 1.75 6.47 23.31
N PRO A 13 2.74 6.72 22.44
CA PRO A 13 2.53 6.69 21.00
C PRO A 13 1.95 5.35 20.55
N LEU A 14 1.00 5.40 19.62
CA LEU A 14 0.35 4.23 19.05
C LEU A 14 1.09 3.80 17.77
N VAL A 15 1.52 2.54 17.74
CA VAL A 15 2.18 1.92 16.59
C VAL A 15 1.41 0.69 16.16
N TYR A 16 1.08 0.59 14.87
CA TYR A 16 0.55 -0.63 14.30
C TYR A 16 1.67 -1.47 13.70
N ILE A 17 1.69 -2.76 13.99
CA ILE A 17 2.51 -3.75 13.27
C ILE A 17 1.56 -4.54 12.36
N VAL A 18 1.77 -4.39 11.05
CA VAL A 18 0.85 -4.87 10.00
C VAL A 18 1.48 -6.02 9.22
N GLY A 19 0.97 -7.23 9.44
CA GLY A 19 1.23 -8.40 8.60
C GLY A 19 0.37 -8.46 7.34
N LEU A 20 0.62 -9.42 6.46
CA LEU A 20 -0.09 -9.56 5.19
C LEU A 20 -1.49 -10.17 5.35
N SER A 21 -1.59 -11.34 5.98
CA SER A 21 -2.85 -12.07 6.13
C SER A 21 -2.88 -12.91 7.40
N ALA A 22 -4.09 -13.20 7.90
CA ALA A 22 -4.28 -14.15 9.00
C ALA A 22 -3.93 -15.60 8.64
N LYS A 23 -3.78 -16.42 9.68
CA LYS A 23 -3.69 -17.88 9.62
C LYS A 23 -4.94 -18.49 10.26
N PRO A 24 -5.40 -19.67 9.83
CA PRO A 24 -6.55 -20.33 10.46
C PRO A 24 -6.33 -20.53 11.95
N HIS A 25 -7.36 -20.22 12.75
CA HIS A 25 -7.39 -20.42 14.20
C HIS A 25 -6.26 -19.71 15.00
N CYS A 26 -5.67 -18.64 14.44
CA CYS A 26 -4.66 -17.81 15.11
C CYS A 26 -5.10 -16.33 15.11
N GLU A 27 -4.81 -15.62 16.20
CA GLU A 27 -4.90 -14.16 16.23
C GLU A 27 -3.86 -13.48 15.31
N HIS A 28 -4.02 -12.16 15.12
CA HIS A 28 -3.09 -11.34 14.33
C HIS A 28 -1.68 -11.34 14.92
N LEU A 29 -0.75 -11.98 14.21
CA LEU A 29 0.65 -12.12 14.63
C LEU A 29 0.76 -12.75 16.04
N ALA A 30 -0.08 -13.78 16.28
CA ALA A 30 -0.15 -14.52 17.54
C ALA A 30 1.23 -15.06 17.99
N PRO A 31 1.62 -14.88 19.27
CA PRO A 31 2.99 -15.10 19.77
C PRO A 31 3.46 -16.56 19.71
N GLU A 32 2.54 -17.53 19.56
CA GLU A 32 2.81 -18.95 19.36
C GLU A 32 3.38 -19.23 17.97
N THR A 33 3.19 -18.31 17.01
CA THR A 33 3.77 -18.40 15.67
C THR A 33 5.18 -17.82 15.66
N GLN A 34 6.10 -18.37 14.86
CA GLN A 34 7.47 -17.83 14.71
C GLN A 34 7.48 -16.33 14.34
N THR A 35 6.52 -15.89 13.53
CA THR A 35 6.35 -14.47 13.19
C THR A 35 5.94 -13.64 14.40
N GLY A 36 4.91 -14.09 15.11
CA GLY A 36 4.38 -13.39 16.29
C GLY A 36 5.34 -13.37 17.46
N HIS A 37 6.13 -14.43 17.66
CA HIS A 37 7.18 -14.48 18.67
C HIS A 37 8.24 -13.38 18.45
N ILE A 38 8.72 -13.20 17.23
CA ILE A 38 9.68 -12.12 16.91
C ILE A 38 9.03 -10.74 17.05
N VAL A 39 7.76 -10.59 16.66
CA VAL A 39 6.98 -9.35 16.84
C VAL A 39 6.76 -9.04 18.34
N GLU A 40 6.58 -10.07 19.16
CA GLU A 40 6.45 -9.95 20.61
C GLU A 40 7.77 -9.52 21.26
N GLN A 41 8.91 -10.08 20.83
CA GLN A 41 10.23 -9.60 21.28
C GLN A 41 10.48 -8.12 20.94
N ILE A 42 10.01 -7.64 19.78
CA ILE A 42 10.05 -6.21 19.41
C ILE A 42 9.16 -5.40 20.36
N ALA A 43 7.95 -5.87 20.65
CA ALA A 43 6.99 -5.16 21.48
C ALA A 43 7.43 -5.06 22.95
N GLN A 44 7.98 -6.14 23.52
CA GLN A 44 8.49 -6.17 24.90
C GLN A 44 9.67 -5.22 25.13
N ARG A 45 10.46 -4.95 24.09
CA ARG A 45 11.56 -3.97 24.12
C ARG A 45 11.08 -2.51 23.91
N LEU A 46 9.77 -2.26 23.83
CA LEU A 46 9.14 -0.96 23.60
C LEU A 46 8.02 -0.62 24.62
N PRO A 47 8.22 -0.72 25.95
CA PRO A 47 7.16 -0.57 26.95
C PRO A 47 6.46 0.82 26.96
N SER A 48 7.18 1.86 26.52
CA SER A 48 6.68 3.24 26.38
C SER A 48 5.89 3.48 25.09
N VAL A 49 5.65 2.44 24.29
CA VAL A 49 4.89 2.50 23.03
C VAL A 49 3.68 1.57 23.15
N ARG A 50 2.49 2.05 22.78
CA ARG A 50 1.31 1.21 22.66
C ARG A 50 1.34 0.53 21.29
N ILE A 51 1.49 -0.79 21.27
CA ILE A 51 1.58 -1.57 20.02
C ILE A 51 0.28 -2.33 19.78
N LEU A 52 -0.29 -2.17 18.57
CA LEU A 52 -1.39 -3.00 18.07
C LEU A 52 -0.89 -3.88 16.93
N LYS A 53 -1.24 -5.16 16.97
CA LYS A 53 -0.89 -6.15 15.96
C LYS A 53 -2.10 -6.39 15.07
N THR A 54 -1.91 -6.37 13.75
CA THR A 54 -2.99 -6.54 12.78
C THR A 54 -2.47 -7.20 11.51
N ASN A 55 -3.37 -7.69 10.66
CA ASN A 55 -3.05 -8.06 9.28
C ASN A 55 -3.90 -7.22 8.34
N LEU A 56 -3.37 -6.95 7.15
CA LEU A 56 -4.15 -6.33 6.07
C LEU A 56 -5.37 -7.19 5.74
N VAL A 57 -5.19 -8.49 5.47
CA VAL A 57 -6.31 -9.41 5.21
C VAL A 57 -6.67 -10.16 6.51
N LYS A 58 -7.85 -9.87 7.06
CA LYS A 58 -8.29 -10.39 8.36
C LYS A 58 -8.70 -11.87 8.30
N THR A 59 -9.34 -12.29 7.20
CA THR A 59 -9.70 -13.70 6.95
C THR A 59 -8.50 -14.46 6.37
N PRO A 60 -8.22 -15.71 6.79
CA PRO A 60 -7.19 -16.53 6.17
C PRO A 60 -7.48 -16.79 4.68
N PRO A 61 -6.57 -16.44 3.75
CA PRO A 61 -6.77 -16.71 2.32
C PRO A 61 -6.51 -18.19 2.02
N ILE A 62 -7.59 -18.94 1.79
CA ILE A 62 -7.56 -20.38 1.53
C ILE A 62 -7.77 -20.65 0.02
N ASP A 63 -7.12 -21.69 -0.51
CA ASP A 63 -7.33 -22.20 -1.88
C ASP A 63 -8.46 -23.24 -1.97
N GLU A 64 -8.77 -23.67 -3.19
CA GLU A 64 -9.83 -24.66 -3.46
C GLU A 64 -9.57 -26.03 -2.79
N GLN A 65 -8.32 -26.31 -2.40
CA GLN A 65 -7.88 -27.54 -1.75
C GLN A 65 -7.79 -27.39 -0.22
N GLY A 66 -8.30 -26.29 0.35
CA GLY A 66 -8.30 -26.03 1.79
C GLY A 66 -6.96 -25.58 2.37
N ARG A 67 -5.98 -25.22 1.53
CA ARG A 67 -4.62 -24.85 1.96
C ARG A 67 -4.46 -23.33 2.04
N LEU A 68 -3.57 -22.89 2.93
CA LEU A 68 -3.23 -21.47 3.05
C LEU A 68 -2.38 -21.02 1.85
N ARG A 69 -2.84 -19.96 1.17
CA ARG A 69 -2.14 -19.30 0.05
C ARG A 69 -1.81 -17.85 0.40
N TYR A 70 -1.26 -17.10 -0.55
CA TYR A 70 -1.20 -15.64 -0.45
C TYR A 70 -2.57 -15.01 -0.81
N PRO A 71 -2.91 -13.85 -0.21
CA PRO A 71 -4.10 -13.13 -0.60
C PRO A 71 -3.93 -12.51 -2.00
N ASN A 72 -5.03 -12.43 -2.75
CA ASN A 72 -5.11 -11.78 -4.04
C ASN A 72 -5.41 -10.26 -3.89
N GLN A 73 -5.36 -9.53 -5.00
CA GLN A 73 -5.60 -8.07 -5.02
C GLN A 73 -6.96 -7.66 -4.43
N ASN A 74 -8.02 -8.42 -4.69
CA ASN A 74 -9.36 -8.11 -4.19
C ASN A 74 -9.45 -8.32 -2.67
N GLU A 75 -8.87 -9.41 -2.15
CA GLU A 75 -8.77 -9.67 -0.71
C GLU A 75 -7.93 -8.61 0.01
N MET A 76 -6.82 -8.17 -0.60
CA MET A 76 -6.00 -7.07 -0.10
C MET A 76 -6.75 -5.73 -0.13
N GLN A 77 -7.57 -5.47 -1.15
CA GLN A 77 -8.39 -4.25 -1.26
C GLN A 77 -9.54 -4.22 -0.25
N LEU A 78 -10.21 -5.34 0.01
CA LEU A 78 -11.21 -5.43 1.08
C LEU A 78 -10.56 -5.17 2.45
N GLY A 79 -9.42 -5.82 2.71
CA GLY A 79 -8.62 -5.60 3.90
C GLY A 79 -8.12 -4.16 4.06
N TRP A 80 -7.83 -3.46 2.95
CA TRP A 80 -7.48 -2.04 2.99
C TRP A 80 -8.63 -1.20 3.52
N ASN A 81 -9.85 -1.41 3.04
CA ASN A 81 -11.00 -0.59 3.45
C ASN A 81 -11.23 -0.71 4.97
N GLU A 82 -11.20 -1.93 5.51
CA GLU A 82 -11.32 -2.19 6.95
C GLU A 82 -10.17 -1.55 7.76
N LEU A 83 -8.93 -1.69 7.26
CA LEU A 83 -7.76 -1.11 7.90
C LEU A 83 -7.78 0.42 7.82
N GLN A 84 -8.23 1.01 6.71
CA GLN A 84 -8.35 2.46 6.55
C GLN A 84 -9.31 3.04 7.58
N ASP A 85 -10.47 2.41 7.80
CA ASP A 85 -11.42 2.81 8.85
C ASP A 85 -10.86 2.63 10.27
N GLU A 86 -10.07 1.59 10.52
CA GLU A 86 -9.34 1.38 11.77
C GLU A 86 -8.28 2.47 12.01
N LEU A 87 -7.51 2.84 10.99
CA LEU A 87 -6.45 3.84 11.05
C LEU A 87 -7.01 5.28 11.16
N CYS A 88 -8.08 5.61 10.44
CA CYS A 88 -8.77 6.90 10.55
C CYS A 88 -9.34 7.14 11.96
N ARG A 89 -9.86 6.09 12.62
CA ARG A 89 -10.40 6.18 13.99
C ARG A 89 -9.32 6.25 15.08
N THR A 90 -8.16 5.64 14.85
CA THR A 90 -7.10 5.49 15.88
C THR A 90 -5.90 6.41 15.70
N ALA A 91 -5.73 6.99 14.50
CA ALA A 91 -4.69 7.96 14.12
C ALA A 91 -3.28 7.62 14.65
N PRO A 92 -2.71 6.45 14.30
CA PRO A 92 -1.45 5.99 14.88
C PRO A 92 -0.25 6.83 14.42
N ASN A 93 0.76 6.88 15.28
CA ASN A 93 2.01 7.59 15.06
C ASN A 93 2.91 6.89 14.00
N LEU A 94 2.79 5.57 13.86
CA LEU A 94 3.61 4.79 12.92
C LEU A 94 2.88 3.51 12.45
N LEU A 95 3.04 3.17 11.17
CA LEU A 95 2.75 1.86 10.60
C LEU A 95 4.06 1.11 10.35
N VAL A 96 4.23 -0.05 10.97
CA VAL A 96 5.35 -0.97 10.73
C VAL A 96 4.86 -2.10 9.83
N THR A 97 5.30 -2.14 8.58
CA THR A 97 4.78 -3.05 7.56
C THR A 97 5.72 -4.23 7.34
N LEU A 98 5.23 -5.46 7.52
CA LEU A 98 6.06 -6.67 7.56
C LEU A 98 6.21 -7.30 6.17
N GLY A 99 7.29 -6.96 5.46
CA GLY A 99 7.68 -7.56 4.19
C GLY A 99 7.16 -6.82 2.94
N GLN A 100 7.71 -7.20 1.80
CA GLN A 100 7.58 -6.43 0.55
C GLN A 100 6.12 -6.26 0.09
N GLN A 101 5.31 -7.32 0.08
CA GLN A 101 3.97 -7.30 -0.52
C GLN A 101 3.02 -6.33 0.21
N VAL A 102 2.88 -6.47 1.53
CA VAL A 102 2.03 -5.58 2.34
C VAL A 102 2.58 -4.15 2.33
N SER A 103 3.90 -3.97 2.42
CA SER A 103 4.52 -2.64 2.39
C SER A 103 4.29 -1.92 1.06
N SER A 104 4.43 -2.62 -0.07
CA SER A 104 4.28 -2.02 -1.40
C SER A 104 2.83 -1.65 -1.69
N PHE A 105 1.90 -2.49 -1.25
CA PHE A 105 0.47 -2.25 -1.38
C PHE A 105 0.02 -1.07 -0.53
N LEU A 106 0.37 -1.02 0.77
CA LEU A 106 -0.01 0.08 1.65
C LEU A 106 0.59 1.42 1.21
N ARG A 107 1.87 1.43 0.79
CA ARG A 107 2.48 2.63 0.21
C ARG A 107 1.76 3.12 -1.04
N PHE A 108 1.33 2.21 -1.92
CA PHE A 108 0.52 2.56 -3.09
C PHE A 108 -0.82 3.19 -2.70
N GLN A 109 -1.60 2.54 -1.82
CA GLN A 109 -2.89 3.07 -1.33
C GLN A 109 -2.72 4.44 -0.64
N MET A 110 -1.60 4.64 0.05
CA MET A 110 -1.29 5.89 0.76
C MET A 110 -0.54 6.94 -0.10
N GLY A 111 -0.37 6.70 -1.41
CA GLY A 111 0.33 7.63 -2.31
C GLY A 111 1.79 7.92 -1.91
N VAL A 112 2.43 6.99 -1.19
CA VAL A 112 3.80 7.12 -0.69
C VAL A 112 4.78 6.59 -1.74
N GLN A 113 5.80 7.38 -2.06
CA GLN A 113 6.83 7.01 -3.03
C GLN A 113 8.19 6.76 -2.35
N PRO A 114 9.03 5.83 -2.86
CA PRO A 114 8.68 4.85 -3.91
C PRO A 114 7.66 3.82 -3.38
N THR A 115 6.67 3.43 -4.20
CA THR A 115 5.65 2.45 -3.76
C THR A 115 6.28 1.17 -3.24
N LYS A 116 7.24 0.60 -3.97
CA LYS A 116 8.05 -0.54 -3.53
C LYS A 116 9.23 -0.04 -2.65
N PRO A 117 9.22 -0.24 -1.31
CA PRO A 117 10.38 0.09 -0.49
C PRO A 117 11.55 -0.85 -0.79
N HIS A 118 12.78 -0.37 -0.66
CA HIS A 118 13.95 -1.23 -0.54
C HIS A 118 14.03 -1.74 0.91
N LEU A 119 14.08 -3.06 1.09
CA LEU A 119 14.27 -3.67 2.41
C LEU A 119 15.76 -4.01 2.56
N PRO A 120 16.50 -3.38 3.50
CA PRO A 120 17.95 -3.46 3.51
C PRO A 120 18.47 -4.73 4.18
N SER A 121 19.44 -5.39 3.55
CA SER A 121 19.97 -6.71 3.93
C SER A 121 20.93 -6.68 5.14
N ASP A 122 21.40 -5.50 5.54
CA ASP A 122 22.17 -5.27 6.77
C ASP A 122 21.28 -5.29 8.04
N PHE A 123 19.97 -5.17 7.84
CA PHE A 123 18.95 -4.91 8.86
C PHE A 123 19.25 -3.69 9.76
N SER A 124 20.08 -2.74 9.32
CA SER A 124 20.53 -1.65 10.19
C SER A 124 19.45 -0.60 10.41
N CYS A 125 19.45 0.01 11.60
CA CYS A 125 18.54 1.10 11.94
C CYS A 125 18.67 2.28 10.97
N GLU A 126 19.89 2.63 10.56
CA GLU A 126 20.13 3.72 9.59
C GLU A 126 19.46 3.41 8.25
N SER A 127 19.73 2.23 7.67
CA SER A 127 19.14 1.79 6.41
C SER A 127 17.60 1.73 6.48
N TYR A 128 17.03 1.27 7.60
CA TYR A 128 15.57 1.30 7.80
C TYR A 128 14.99 2.70 7.91
N LEU A 129 15.66 3.63 8.59
CA LEU A 129 15.23 5.01 8.72
C LEU A 129 15.28 5.74 7.37
N LEU A 130 16.33 5.55 6.58
CA LEU A 130 16.48 6.09 5.22
C LEU A 130 15.37 5.60 4.26
N GLN A 131 14.84 4.40 4.49
CA GLN A 131 13.76 3.83 3.69
C GLN A 131 12.35 4.13 4.24
N SER A 132 12.23 4.71 5.43
CA SER A 132 10.94 5.11 6.01
C SER A 132 10.36 6.35 5.32
N ALA A 133 9.03 6.42 5.15
CA ALA A 133 8.37 7.57 4.54
C ALA A 133 6.91 7.72 5.02
N SER A 134 6.44 8.96 5.20
CA SER A 134 5.04 9.31 5.56
C SER A 134 4.41 8.39 6.61
N CYS A 135 5.01 8.33 7.79
CA CYS A 135 4.66 7.45 8.93
C CYS A 135 4.67 5.93 8.68
N ILE A 136 5.25 5.45 7.57
CA ILE A 136 5.45 4.03 7.28
C ILE A 136 6.93 3.65 7.46
N LEU A 137 7.17 2.65 8.31
CA LEU A 137 8.43 1.91 8.43
C LEU A 137 8.24 0.52 7.80
N SER A 138 8.90 0.26 6.68
CA SER A 138 8.85 -1.05 6.03
C SER A 138 10.04 -1.90 6.41
N VAL A 139 9.78 -3.10 6.94
CA VAL A 139 10.80 -4.04 7.44
C VAL A 139 10.70 -5.39 6.75
N HIS A 140 11.72 -6.23 6.89
CA HIS A 140 11.62 -7.63 6.45
C HIS A 140 10.50 -8.38 7.19
N HIS A 141 9.82 -9.31 6.53
CA HIS A 141 8.82 -10.14 7.22
C HIS A 141 9.54 -11.09 8.20
N PRO A 142 9.13 -11.21 9.47
CA PRO A 142 9.87 -12.03 10.45
C PRO A 142 10.05 -13.50 10.05
N SER A 143 9.12 -14.11 9.30
CA SER A 143 9.34 -15.47 8.77
C SER A 143 10.50 -15.57 7.79
N PHE A 144 10.77 -14.53 6.99
CA PHE A 144 11.93 -14.51 6.11
C PHE A 144 13.22 -14.47 6.94
N VAL A 145 13.28 -13.58 7.94
CA VAL A 145 14.43 -13.47 8.85
C VAL A 145 14.66 -14.78 9.60
N TYR A 146 13.60 -15.39 10.14
CA TYR A 146 13.68 -16.67 10.86
C TYR A 146 14.20 -17.83 9.99
N VAL A 147 13.78 -17.91 8.72
CA VAL A 147 14.13 -19.02 7.81
C VAL A 147 15.51 -18.81 7.17
N TYR A 148 15.81 -17.61 6.68
CA TYR A 148 17.00 -17.36 5.85
C TYR A 148 18.12 -16.61 6.56
N CYS A 149 17.82 -15.88 7.64
CA CYS A 149 18.75 -15.02 8.36
C CYS A 149 18.74 -15.30 9.87
N ARG A 150 18.57 -16.58 10.25
CA ARG A 150 18.27 -16.99 11.64
C ARG A 150 19.28 -16.49 12.68
N LYS A 151 20.57 -16.44 12.30
CA LYS A 151 21.67 -15.92 13.14
C LYS A 151 21.56 -14.41 13.41
N ASP A 152 20.82 -13.69 12.56
CA ASP A 152 20.69 -12.23 12.58
C ASP A 152 19.35 -11.78 13.20
N VAL A 153 18.54 -12.69 13.74
CA VAL A 153 17.22 -12.38 14.33
C VAL A 153 17.33 -11.35 15.47
N ASP A 154 18.30 -11.49 16.38
CA ASP A 154 18.49 -10.52 17.46
C ASP A 154 18.94 -9.15 16.95
N ASN A 155 19.80 -9.12 15.93
CA ASN A 155 20.23 -7.88 15.26
C ASN A 155 19.04 -7.19 14.57
N TYR A 156 18.20 -7.97 13.87
CA TYR A 156 16.96 -7.50 13.27
C TYR A 156 16.01 -6.92 14.33
N VAL A 157 15.73 -7.64 15.43
CA VAL A 157 14.86 -7.17 16.52
C VAL A 157 15.41 -5.88 17.12
N ALA A 158 16.70 -5.82 17.45
CA ALA A 158 17.33 -4.63 18.03
C ALA A 158 17.22 -3.41 17.11
N ASN A 159 17.53 -3.55 15.82
CA ASN A 159 17.48 -2.44 14.88
C ASN A 159 16.05 -2.00 14.53
N VAL A 160 15.06 -2.91 14.51
CA VAL A 160 13.65 -2.53 14.36
C VAL A 160 13.16 -1.75 15.58
N VAL A 161 13.53 -2.16 16.80
CA VAL A 161 13.25 -1.42 18.04
C VAL A 161 13.87 -0.03 18.03
N LEU A 162 15.14 0.11 17.62
CA LEU A 162 15.81 1.40 17.47
C LEU A 162 15.12 2.26 16.40
N SER A 163 14.72 1.66 15.27
CA SER A 163 14.02 2.36 14.18
C SER A 163 12.67 2.91 14.64
N ILE A 164 11.84 2.09 15.29
CA ILE A 164 10.55 2.52 15.85
C ILE A 164 10.78 3.64 16.87
N SER A 165 11.69 3.46 17.83
CA SER A 165 12.00 4.46 18.85
C SER A 165 12.44 5.80 18.25
N SER A 166 13.34 5.76 17.27
CA SER A 166 13.82 6.93 16.52
C SER A 166 12.69 7.63 15.76
N LEU A 167 11.77 6.89 15.13
CA LEU A 167 10.66 7.47 14.37
C LEU A 167 9.57 8.06 15.27
N VAL A 168 9.39 7.50 16.46
CA VAL A 168 8.29 7.81 17.39
C VAL A 168 8.66 8.90 18.40
N PHE A 169 9.90 8.92 18.91
CA PHE A 169 10.31 9.81 20.00
C PHE A 169 11.23 10.96 19.57
N LYS A 170 11.66 11.06 18.30
CA LYS A 170 12.42 12.23 17.84
C LYS A 170 11.52 13.45 17.66
N SER A 171 11.48 14.28 18.70
CA SER A 171 10.98 15.65 18.66
C SER A 171 11.60 16.42 17.49
N GLY A 172 10.81 16.77 16.47
CA GLY A 172 11.31 17.55 15.34
C GLY A 172 10.67 17.24 13.99
N ARG A 173 10.02 16.09 13.81
CA ARG A 173 9.03 15.98 12.74
C ARG A 173 7.79 16.76 13.16
N ASN A 174 7.55 17.89 12.50
CA ASN A 174 6.20 18.46 12.41
C ASN A 174 5.26 17.31 12.12
N ALA A 175 4.21 17.16 12.92
CA ALA A 175 3.21 16.16 12.66
C ALA A 175 2.54 16.51 11.32
N GLU A 176 2.97 15.86 10.24
CA GLU A 176 2.11 15.59 9.09
C GLU A 176 0.96 14.75 9.63
N THR A 177 -0.03 15.44 10.20
CA THR A 177 -1.17 14.83 10.85
C THR A 177 -1.89 13.97 9.83
N TRP A 178 -2.33 12.79 10.28
CA TRP A 178 -3.29 11.94 9.55
C TRP A 178 -4.44 12.74 8.90
N SER A 179 -4.82 13.85 9.55
CA SER A 179 -5.88 14.78 9.14
C SER A 179 -5.64 15.58 7.85
N THR A 180 -4.42 15.78 7.35
CA THR A 180 -4.20 16.66 6.16
C THR A 180 -4.33 15.95 4.81
N LYS A 181 -4.63 14.64 4.79
CA LYS A 181 -5.00 13.90 3.57
C LYS A 181 -6.46 13.46 3.59
N ALA A 182 -7.37 14.44 3.57
CA ALA A 182 -8.75 14.26 3.09
C ALA A 182 -8.84 13.95 1.57
N SER A 183 -7.75 13.40 1.00
CA SER A 183 -7.54 13.07 -0.40
C SER A 183 -6.71 11.78 -0.48
N TRP A 184 -7.17 10.74 0.24
CA TRP A 184 -6.89 9.36 -0.16
C TRP A 184 -7.73 9.08 -1.41
N ASN A 185 -7.34 9.67 -2.55
CA ASN A 185 -8.10 9.62 -3.80
C ASN A 185 -8.10 8.19 -4.37
N SER A 186 -9.07 7.38 -3.94
CA SER A 186 -9.51 6.23 -4.71
C SER A 186 -10.29 6.71 -5.93
N PRO A 187 -10.10 6.12 -7.13
CA PRO A 187 -11.00 6.34 -8.24
C PRO A 187 -12.40 5.83 -7.87
N THR A 188 -13.34 6.75 -7.66
CA THR A 188 -14.78 6.55 -7.44
C THR A 188 -15.19 5.69 -6.23
N ARG A 189 -15.76 6.36 -5.22
CA ARG A 189 -17.16 6.16 -4.75
C ARG A 189 -17.45 7.13 -3.61
N SER A 190 -18.20 8.20 -3.90
CA SER A 190 -18.88 8.97 -2.86
C SER A 190 -19.98 8.11 -2.25
N CYS A 191 -19.96 7.93 -0.94
CA CYS A 191 -21.02 7.25 -0.21
C CYS A 191 -22.05 8.26 0.30
N ASP A 192 -22.90 8.77 -0.60
CA ASP A 192 -24.16 9.41 -0.21
C ASP A 192 -25.34 8.50 -0.56
N ARG A 193 -26.11 8.14 0.45
CA ARG A 193 -27.38 7.42 0.28
C ARG A 193 -28.52 8.42 0.20
N SER A 194 -29.06 8.64 -1.00
CA SER A 194 -30.48 8.99 -1.17
C SER A 194 -30.96 8.60 -2.58
N PRO A 195 -32.13 7.96 -2.73
CA PRO A 195 -32.62 7.47 -4.01
C PRO A 195 -33.57 8.48 -4.68
N SER A 196 -33.16 9.08 -5.81
CA SER A 196 -34.02 9.41 -6.97
C SER A 196 -33.31 10.37 -7.94
N ALA A 197 -32.91 9.86 -9.11
CA ALA A 197 -32.85 10.62 -10.37
C ALA A 197 -32.49 9.66 -11.53
N MET A 198 -33.48 9.20 -12.30
CA MET A 198 -33.21 8.69 -13.64
C MET A 198 -32.92 9.88 -14.55
N LEU A 199 -31.74 9.92 -15.18
CA LEU A 199 -31.45 10.83 -16.28
C LEU A 199 -30.84 10.04 -17.45
N HIS A 200 -31.57 10.00 -18.57
CA HIS A 200 -31.13 9.39 -19.81
C HIS A 200 -30.14 10.32 -20.54
N GLY A 201 -28.88 9.91 -20.65
CA GLY A 201 -27.92 10.52 -21.58
C GLY A 201 -28.03 9.88 -22.97
N ARG A 202 -28.53 10.61 -23.97
CA ARG A 202 -28.40 10.22 -25.38
C ARG A 202 -26.99 10.55 -25.88
N VAL A 203 -26.38 9.61 -26.61
CA VAL A 203 -25.26 9.92 -27.51
C VAL A 203 -25.86 10.45 -28.82
N GLN A 204 -25.35 11.58 -29.31
CA GLN A 204 -25.53 12.01 -30.70
C GLN A 204 -24.17 11.97 -31.42
N PRO A 205 -24.08 11.37 -32.61
CA PRO A 205 -22.92 11.57 -33.49
C PRO A 205 -22.87 13.04 -33.96
N LEU A 206 -21.66 13.57 -34.12
CA LEU A 206 -21.46 14.78 -34.93
C LEU A 206 -21.25 14.34 -36.37
N ASP A 207 -22.25 14.52 -37.24
CA ASP A 207 -22.09 14.36 -38.68
C ASP A 207 -21.44 15.63 -39.28
N GLY A 208 -20.33 15.48 -40.01
CA GLY A 208 -19.71 16.60 -40.73
C GLY A 208 -18.26 16.41 -41.16
N LEU A 209 -18.05 16.12 -42.45
CA LEU A 209 -16.80 16.22 -43.24
C LEU A 209 -15.49 15.64 -42.63
N ILE A 210 -15.18 14.37 -42.96
CA ILE A 210 -13.78 13.88 -42.99
C ILE A 210 -13.55 12.91 -44.17
N ASP A 211 -13.82 13.33 -45.42
CA ASP A 211 -13.61 12.47 -46.61
C ASP A 211 -12.39 12.79 -47.50
N ASP A 212 -11.70 13.91 -47.30
CA ASP A 212 -10.52 14.31 -48.08
C ASP A 212 -9.18 14.15 -47.33
N LEU A 213 -9.04 13.15 -46.45
CA LEU A 213 -7.76 12.85 -45.78
C LEU A 213 -7.17 11.50 -46.22
N PRO A 214 -5.87 11.44 -46.62
CA PRO A 214 -5.20 10.20 -46.98
C PRO A 214 -5.24 9.14 -45.87
N ALA A 215 -5.28 7.86 -46.27
CA ALA A 215 -5.40 6.72 -45.35
C ALA A 215 -4.31 6.63 -44.26
N SER A 216 -3.17 7.30 -44.45
CA SER A 216 -2.09 7.40 -43.47
C SER A 216 -2.38 8.31 -42.26
N GLN A 217 -3.49 9.07 -42.27
CA GLN A 217 -3.84 10.02 -41.19
C GLN A 217 -5.12 9.66 -40.41
N ARG A 218 -5.88 8.64 -40.82
CA ARG A 218 -7.13 8.23 -40.15
C ARG A 218 -6.89 7.35 -38.91
N ALA A 219 -6.28 7.90 -37.85
CA ALA A 219 -6.16 7.25 -36.53
C ALA A 219 -5.91 8.23 -35.37
N ALA A 220 -6.90 9.06 -35.02
CA ALA A 220 -6.90 9.81 -33.75
C ALA A 220 -8.34 9.99 -33.23
N VAL A 221 -8.68 9.30 -32.13
CA VAL A 221 -9.89 9.63 -31.34
C VAL A 221 -9.48 10.66 -30.29
N GLN A 222 -9.83 11.93 -30.49
CA GLN A 222 -9.72 12.93 -29.44
C GLN A 222 -10.86 12.76 -28.44
N VAL A 223 -10.53 12.33 -27.22
CA VAL A 223 -11.45 12.39 -26.08
C VAL A 223 -11.24 13.72 -25.36
N ARG A 224 -12.23 14.61 -25.42
CA ARG A 224 -12.24 15.85 -24.62
C ARG A 224 -12.70 15.51 -23.21
N ILE A 225 -11.76 15.44 -22.28
CA ILE A 225 -12.07 15.38 -20.84
C ILE A 225 -12.05 16.81 -20.31
N GLU A 226 -13.22 17.38 -20.05
CA GLU A 226 -13.33 18.64 -19.30
C GLU A 226 -13.26 18.32 -17.81
N CYS A 227 -12.04 18.38 -17.26
CA CYS A 227 -11.89 18.57 -15.82
C CYS A 227 -12.23 20.03 -15.52
N CYS A 228 -13.35 20.27 -14.83
CA CYS A 228 -13.46 21.47 -14.02
C CYS A 228 -12.29 21.50 -13.02
N ASP A 229 -11.78 22.70 -12.73
CA ASP A 229 -10.75 22.97 -11.73
C ASP A 229 -9.30 22.54 -12.05
N THR A 230 -8.77 22.93 -13.21
CA THR A 230 -7.35 23.34 -13.33
C THR A 230 -7.19 24.51 -14.34
N PRO A 231 -6.17 25.39 -14.17
CA PRO A 231 -5.82 26.39 -15.18
C PRO A 231 -5.41 25.74 -16.51
N ARG A 232 -5.58 26.49 -17.61
CA ARG A 232 -5.31 26.00 -18.98
C ARG A 232 -3.83 25.66 -19.19
N ASP A 233 -3.60 24.85 -20.23
CA ASP A 233 -2.31 24.58 -20.88
C ASP A 233 -1.37 23.53 -20.26
N THR A 234 -1.86 22.27 -20.19
CA THR A 234 -0.97 21.11 -20.45
C THR A 234 -1.64 20.08 -21.36
N TRP A 235 -1.05 19.84 -22.53
CA TRP A 235 -1.47 18.77 -23.45
C TRP A 235 -0.63 17.51 -23.23
N LYS A 236 -1.26 16.33 -23.09
CA LYS A 236 -0.58 15.03 -23.14
C LYS A 236 -1.17 14.16 -24.23
N VAL A 237 -0.34 13.81 -25.22
CA VAL A 237 -0.71 12.89 -26.29
C VAL A 237 -0.58 11.45 -25.80
N VAL A 238 -1.69 10.73 -25.67
CA VAL A 238 -1.70 9.29 -25.36
C VAL A 238 -1.82 8.51 -26.68
N LYS A 239 -0.81 7.69 -26.99
CA LYS A 239 -0.74 6.94 -28.26
C LYS A 239 -1.15 5.49 -28.06
N CYS A 240 -2.45 5.20 -28.18
CA CYS A 240 -2.95 3.84 -28.18
C CYS A 240 -2.57 3.13 -29.50
N ARG A 241 -1.87 1.99 -29.42
CA ARG A 241 -1.81 1.00 -30.51
C ARG A 241 -2.74 -0.15 -30.18
N GLY A 242 -3.61 -0.53 -31.12
CA GLY A 242 -4.42 -1.73 -31.00
C GLY A 242 -5.01 -2.16 -32.33
N SER A 243 -4.85 -3.44 -32.65
CA SER A 243 -5.71 -4.22 -33.56
C SER A 243 -5.33 -5.70 -33.44
N GLY A 244 -6.31 -6.59 -33.21
CA GLY A 244 -6.07 -8.03 -33.06
C GLY A 244 -7.25 -8.82 -32.46
N VAL A 245 -8.00 -9.51 -33.33
CA VAL A 245 -9.31 -10.16 -33.09
C VAL A 245 -9.43 -11.34 -34.07
N LEU A 246 -9.89 -12.56 -33.75
CA LEU A 246 -10.26 -13.21 -32.48
C LEU A 246 -10.13 -14.75 -32.66
N SER A 247 -9.59 -15.53 -31.71
CA SER A 247 -9.83 -16.99 -31.65
C SER A 247 -9.34 -17.66 -30.36
N ALA A 248 -9.92 -18.81 -30.02
CA ALA A 248 -9.70 -19.54 -28.77
C ALA A 248 -9.00 -20.90 -28.97
N ARG A 249 -8.05 -21.24 -28.09
CA ARG A 249 -7.90 -22.56 -27.42
C ARG A 249 -6.75 -22.56 -26.39
N SER A 250 -6.78 -23.56 -25.52
CA SER A 250 -5.93 -23.78 -24.34
C SER A 250 -4.42 -23.84 -24.58
N ALA A 251 -3.63 -23.17 -23.71
CA ALA A 251 -2.40 -23.70 -23.11
C ALA A 251 -1.79 -22.75 -22.05
N HIS A 252 -1.43 -23.29 -20.88
CA HIS A 252 -0.31 -22.81 -20.03
C HIS A 252 1.00 -23.47 -20.56
N PRO A 253 2.24 -23.09 -20.15
CA PRO A 253 2.64 -22.15 -19.09
C PRO A 253 3.78 -21.16 -19.47
N TYR A 254 4.33 -20.46 -18.46
CA TYR A 254 5.63 -19.76 -18.35
C TYR A 254 6.44 -19.36 -19.61
N CYS A 255 6.79 -18.07 -19.71
CA CYS A 255 8.07 -17.62 -20.29
C CYS A 255 8.69 -16.47 -19.50
N PHE A 256 9.92 -16.69 -19.00
CA PHE A 256 10.84 -15.62 -18.59
C PHE A 256 11.44 -14.97 -19.86
N ALA A 257 11.70 -13.66 -19.81
CA ALA A 257 12.63 -13.02 -20.75
C ALA A 257 13.46 -11.98 -20.00
N ASN A 258 14.71 -12.35 -19.72
CA ASN A 258 15.72 -11.46 -19.17
C ASN A 258 16.46 -10.77 -20.34
N GLN A 259 17.08 -9.61 -20.08
CA GLN A 259 18.18 -9.03 -20.85
C GLN A 259 18.10 -9.02 -22.41
N LEU A 260 17.92 -7.82 -22.97
CA LEU A 260 18.78 -7.38 -24.07
C LEU A 260 19.16 -5.92 -23.85
N GLY A 261 20.40 -5.69 -23.42
CA GLY A 261 21.04 -4.39 -23.56
C GLY A 261 21.68 -4.31 -24.93
N PHE A 262 21.47 -3.20 -25.64
CA PHE A 262 22.31 -2.81 -26.77
C PHE A 262 22.76 -1.37 -26.57
N HIS A 263 24.06 -1.20 -26.35
CA HIS A 263 24.75 0.03 -26.66
C HIS A 263 24.85 0.17 -28.19
N THR A 264 24.59 1.36 -28.72
CA THR A 264 25.44 1.99 -29.73
C THR A 264 25.38 3.52 -29.58
N PRO A 265 26.43 4.27 -29.99
CA PRO A 265 26.60 5.68 -29.65
C PRO A 265 26.44 6.63 -30.86
N CYS A 266 26.43 7.94 -30.57
CA CYS A 266 26.63 9.08 -31.50
C CYS A 266 25.55 9.22 -32.62
N LEU A 267 24.99 10.40 -32.91
CA LEU A 267 25.34 11.80 -32.61
C LEU A 267 24.14 12.54 -31.97
#